data_AF-A0A925BFV3-F1
#
_entry.id   AF-A0A925BFV3-F1
#
_cell.length_a   1.000
_cell.length_b   1.000
_cell.length_c   1.000
_cell.angle_alpha   90.00
_cell.angle_beta   90.00
_cell.angle_gamma   90.00
#
_symmetry.space_group_name_H-M   'P 1'
#
loop_
_entity.id
_entity.type
_entity.pdbx_description
1 polymer ?
#
loop_
_entity_poly.entity_id
_entity_poly.type
_entity_poly.pdbx_seq_one_letter_code
_entity_poly.pdbx_strand_id
1 'polypeptide(L)'
;MLHKIRWTAQKIAARIALIQPMIYRQREALAPFRYKALSGPEEAPPIAADVDDSAWEVVQSESYWGGWRTDFILRTSFQVPASFDSGAPAALYLPLGEARDFSHPESLAYIDGQPYASADRHHREIILPAHVRDGQPHRLALHGWTGQAMHSDPNERLFMRECAIVQIDQPTRDLVAMARVALDVTTQLSDDDPAKGRIFNALEAAFVALDTRDPLGTDAFYNSVPAAFNALRKGIATAGEPMNVDIVALGHAHIDVAWLWTLAQTMRKTGRTFSNVLRLMEQFPDFTFSQSQPQLYQYAEQHYPELFEQIKARVAEGRWETMGGTWVEPDCNCIGAESLARQFLLGRGYFRKHFGDGDTPVLWLPDTFGYSWALPQLIKLAGMKYFITHKMSWNQYNQMPNQILWWQGLDGTRVLTHFLTTPSGSEYLPYSTTYNGEVSALEVFGTWQNFRQKETYNELTTVYGYGDGGGGPTREMLENIEQLKCHPGAPRVRSGTVREYMERIENEAADTLPVWNGEFYFEYHRGTYTSQARNKRHNRKSEVLLH
;
A
#
# COMPACT_ATOMS: atom_id res chain seq x y z
N MET A 1 -37.62 -10.72 -9.28
CA MET A 1 -38.40 -9.46 -9.32
C MET A 1 -37.86 -8.65 -10.48
N LEU A 2 -38.74 -8.23 -11.39
CA LEU A 2 -38.40 -7.51 -12.63
C LEU A 2 -38.10 -6.04 -12.30
N HIS A 3 -36.94 -5.55 -12.76
CA HIS A 3 -36.60 -4.12 -12.71
C HIS A 3 -37.73 -3.29 -13.35
N LYS A 4 -38.20 -2.24 -12.68
CA LYS A 4 -39.00 -1.20 -13.35
C LYS A 4 -38.10 -0.25 -14.15
N ILE A 5 -36.85 -0.06 -13.74
CA ILE A 5 -35.79 0.66 -14.47
C ILE A 5 -34.46 -0.04 -14.15
N ARG A 6 -33.83 -0.73 -15.11
CA ARG A 6 -32.51 -1.35 -14.88
C ARG A 6 -31.43 -0.27 -14.78
N TRP A 7 -30.82 -0.08 -13.61
CA TRP A 7 -29.68 0.82 -13.49
C TRP A 7 -28.44 0.11 -14.05
N THR A 8 -27.74 0.78 -14.97
CA THR A 8 -26.48 0.28 -15.51
C THR A 8 -25.34 0.50 -14.52
N ALA A 9 -24.24 -0.24 -14.67
CA ALA A 9 -23.03 -0.02 -13.87
C ALA A 9 -22.55 1.44 -13.93
N GLN A 10 -22.63 2.07 -15.11
CA GLN A 10 -22.27 3.49 -15.29
C GLN A 10 -23.17 4.42 -14.49
N LYS A 11 -24.48 4.14 -14.42
CA LYS A 11 -25.42 4.94 -13.62
C LYS A 11 -25.14 4.83 -12.13
N ILE A 12 -24.82 3.62 -11.65
CA ILE A 12 -24.45 3.40 -10.24
C ILE A 12 -23.12 4.09 -9.93
N ALA A 13 -22.11 3.94 -10.79
CA ALA A 13 -20.82 4.64 -10.65
C ALA A 13 -21.01 6.16 -10.54
N ALA A 14 -21.83 6.76 -11.40
CA ALA A 14 -22.15 8.18 -11.36
C ALA A 14 -22.84 8.60 -10.04
N ARG A 15 -23.66 7.72 -9.46
CA ARG A 15 -24.34 7.97 -8.19
C ARG A 15 -23.40 7.85 -6.99
N ILE A 16 -22.46 6.90 -7.00
CA ILE A 16 -21.39 6.82 -6.00
C ILE A 16 -20.53 8.08 -6.07
N ALA A 17 -20.10 8.48 -7.27
CA ALA A 17 -19.30 9.70 -7.48
C ALA A 17 -20.04 10.96 -7.01
N LEU A 18 -21.37 11.03 -7.18
CA LEU A 18 -22.19 12.14 -6.70
C LEU A 18 -22.17 12.27 -5.18
N ILE A 19 -22.18 11.16 -4.44
CA ILE A 19 -22.27 11.16 -2.97
C ILE A 19 -20.91 11.10 -2.28
N GLN A 20 -19.84 10.72 -2.97
CA GLN A 20 -18.47 10.65 -2.42
C GLN A 20 -18.07 11.93 -1.66
N PRO A 21 -18.29 13.16 -2.19
CA PRO A 21 -17.89 14.36 -1.47
C PRO A 21 -18.69 14.59 -0.18
N MET A 22 -19.87 13.96 -0.05
CA MET A 22 -20.73 14.07 1.13
C MET A 22 -20.20 13.26 2.33
N ILE A 23 -19.14 12.46 2.16
CA ILE A 23 -18.39 11.91 3.29
C ILE A 23 -17.92 13.04 4.22
N TYR A 24 -17.56 14.19 3.66
CA TYR A 24 -17.18 15.38 4.41
C TYR A 24 -18.42 16.24 4.67
N ARG A 25 -19.11 15.96 5.79
CA ARG A 25 -20.36 16.64 6.14
C ARG A 25 -20.19 18.14 6.39
N GLN A 26 -19.08 18.49 7.04
CA GLN A 26 -18.64 19.88 7.20
C GLN A 26 -17.22 20.00 6.68
N ARG A 27 -16.90 21.17 6.12
CA ARG A 27 -15.61 21.47 5.53
C ARG A 27 -15.31 22.94 5.72
N GLU A 28 -14.11 23.24 6.22
CA GLU A 28 -13.61 24.61 6.35
C GLU A 28 -12.21 24.68 5.73
N ALA A 29 -12.00 25.64 4.82
CA ALA A 29 -10.74 25.80 4.13
C ALA A 29 -9.61 26.20 5.10
N LEU A 30 -8.43 25.62 4.92
CA LEU A 30 -7.25 26.04 5.66
C LEU A 30 -6.76 27.41 5.16
N ALA A 31 -6.06 28.13 6.04
CA ALA A 31 -5.33 29.31 5.62
C ALA A 31 -4.24 28.95 4.58
N PRO A 32 -3.94 29.84 3.63
CA PRO A 32 -2.87 29.63 2.64
C PRO A 32 -1.56 29.19 3.29
N PHE A 33 -0.86 28.27 2.64
CA PHE A 33 0.40 27.75 3.17
C PHE A 33 1.55 28.74 2.97
N ARG A 34 2.44 28.81 3.94
CA ARG A 34 3.77 29.43 3.84
C ARG A 34 4.76 28.40 3.34
N TYR A 35 5.40 28.67 2.21
CA TYR A 35 6.30 27.77 1.50
C TYR A 35 7.74 28.25 1.60
N LYS A 36 8.64 27.29 1.89
CA LYS A 36 10.08 27.49 1.79
C LYS A 36 10.72 26.24 1.18
N ALA A 37 11.52 26.45 0.13
CA ALA A 37 12.41 25.42 -0.40
C ALA A 37 13.58 25.19 0.56
N LEU A 38 13.96 23.92 0.71
CA LEU A 38 15.11 23.47 1.49
C LEU A 38 16.28 23.15 0.54
N SER A 39 17.49 23.22 1.06
CA SER A 39 18.74 22.90 0.35
C SER A 39 18.89 21.40 0.05
N GLY A 40 18.16 20.54 0.76
CA GLY A 40 18.12 19.10 0.52
C GLY A 40 17.44 18.32 1.65
N PRO A 41 17.37 16.98 1.54
CA PRO A 41 16.64 16.13 2.48
C PRO A 41 17.23 16.09 3.89
N GLU A 42 18.50 16.46 4.06
CA GLU A 42 19.20 16.44 5.34
C GLU A 42 19.10 17.78 6.10
N GLU A 43 18.60 18.84 5.47
CA GLU A 43 18.35 20.10 6.17
C GLU A 43 17.35 19.89 7.30
N ALA A 44 17.67 20.39 8.49
CA ALA A 44 16.75 20.36 9.61
C ALA A 44 15.53 21.24 9.29
N PRO A 45 14.32 20.67 9.19
CA PRO A 45 13.16 21.42 8.77
C PRO A 45 12.71 22.37 9.90
N PRO A 46 12.36 23.63 9.61
CA PRO A 46 11.84 24.57 10.60
C PRO A 46 10.38 24.21 10.99
N ILE A 47 10.23 23.20 11.85
CA ILE A 47 8.94 22.60 12.27
C ILE A 47 8.40 23.14 13.60
N ALA A 48 9.21 23.82 14.41
CA ALA A 48 8.78 24.32 15.72
C ALA A 48 7.60 25.31 15.59
N ALA A 49 6.77 25.39 16.63
CA ALA A 49 5.56 26.23 16.61
C ALA A 49 5.87 27.74 16.55
N ASP A 50 7.05 28.14 17.00
CA ASP A 50 7.53 29.53 17.14
C ASP A 50 8.37 30.03 15.94
N VAL A 51 8.54 29.22 14.91
CA VAL A 51 9.22 29.64 13.66
C VAL A 51 8.49 30.83 13.05
N ASP A 52 9.23 31.91 12.80
CA ASP A 52 8.75 33.06 12.01
C ASP A 52 8.80 32.73 10.51
N ASP A 53 7.62 32.51 9.93
CA ASP A 53 7.39 32.25 8.51
C ASP A 53 6.72 33.43 7.78
N SER A 54 6.68 34.62 8.39
CA SER A 54 5.99 35.80 7.85
C SER A 54 6.52 36.26 6.49
N ALA A 55 7.83 36.10 6.27
CA ALA A 55 8.53 36.46 5.05
C ALA A 55 8.51 35.36 3.97
N TRP A 56 7.92 34.19 4.24
CA TRP A 56 7.90 33.07 3.29
C TRP A 56 6.85 33.27 2.20
N GLU A 57 7.09 32.63 1.05
CA GLU A 57 6.17 32.64 -0.09
C GLU A 57 4.80 32.09 0.33
N VAL A 58 3.72 32.72 -0.12
CA VAL A 58 2.36 32.25 0.16
C VAL A 58 1.84 31.44 -1.01
N VAL A 59 1.52 30.17 -0.77
CA VAL A 59 0.84 29.30 -1.73
C VAL A 59 -0.67 29.40 -1.50
N GLN A 60 -1.36 29.94 -2.50
CA GLN A 60 -2.82 30.06 -2.47
C GLN A 60 -3.49 28.72 -2.79
N SER A 61 -4.73 28.56 -2.33
CA SER A 61 -5.59 27.47 -2.78
C SER A 61 -5.82 27.56 -4.30
N GLU A 62 -6.02 26.42 -4.95
CA GLU A 62 -6.26 26.31 -6.40
C GLU A 62 -5.15 26.99 -7.24
N SER A 63 -3.89 26.79 -6.85
CA SER A 63 -2.73 27.41 -7.50
C SER A 63 -1.55 26.45 -7.70
N TYR A 64 -0.67 26.81 -8.62
CA TYR A 64 0.56 26.05 -8.88
C TYR A 64 1.66 26.43 -7.89
N TRP A 65 2.34 25.42 -7.33
CA TRP A 65 3.44 25.57 -6.38
C TRP A 65 4.49 24.46 -6.57
N GLY A 66 5.60 24.60 -5.85
CA GLY A 66 6.70 23.65 -5.91
C GLY A 66 7.46 23.69 -7.23
N GLY A 67 8.64 23.09 -7.22
CA GLY A 67 9.47 22.85 -8.40
C GLY A 67 9.90 21.40 -8.47
N TRP A 68 10.54 21.01 -9.56
CA TRP A 68 11.09 19.67 -9.74
C TRP A 68 12.13 19.31 -8.66
N ARG A 69 12.07 18.10 -8.10
CA ARG A 69 13.05 17.56 -7.12
C ARG A 69 13.32 18.48 -5.92
N THR A 70 12.33 19.23 -5.49
CA THR A 70 12.48 20.25 -4.46
C THR A 70 12.12 19.67 -3.10
N ASP A 71 13.07 19.68 -2.17
CA ASP A 71 12.79 19.52 -0.74
C ASP A 71 12.13 20.80 -0.22
N PHE A 72 11.09 20.66 0.59
CA PHE A 72 10.28 21.80 0.99
C PHE A 72 9.75 21.68 2.41
N ILE A 73 9.34 22.84 2.93
CA ILE A 73 8.43 22.93 4.05
C ILE A 73 7.22 23.82 3.67
N LEU A 74 6.02 23.32 3.99
CA LEU A 74 4.78 24.09 3.96
C LEU A 74 4.28 24.27 5.39
N ARG A 75 3.89 25.48 5.79
CA ARG A 75 3.35 25.78 7.13
C ARG A 75 2.01 26.47 7.05
N THR A 76 1.08 26.10 7.92
CA THR A 76 -0.19 26.80 8.12
C THR A 76 -0.66 26.60 9.57
N SER A 77 -1.84 27.13 9.89
CA SER A 77 -2.55 26.85 11.13
C SER A 77 -3.94 26.32 10.84
N PHE A 78 -4.45 25.49 11.73
CA PHE A 78 -5.83 25.02 11.69
C PHE A 78 -6.42 25.05 13.09
N GLN A 79 -7.75 25.06 13.15
CA GLN A 79 -8.52 24.95 14.40
C GLN A 79 -9.74 24.11 14.08
N VAL A 80 -10.07 23.16 14.95
CA VAL A 80 -11.30 22.37 14.78
C VAL A 80 -12.49 23.26 15.10
N PRO A 81 -13.42 23.49 14.13
CA PRO A 81 -14.51 24.41 14.34
C PRO A 81 -15.46 23.93 15.44
N ALA A 82 -15.98 24.85 16.26
CA ALA A 82 -16.93 24.53 17.31
C ALA A 82 -18.28 23.98 16.78
N SER A 83 -18.55 24.16 15.48
CA SER A 83 -19.73 23.58 14.81
C SER A 83 -19.58 22.10 14.50
N PHE A 84 -18.37 21.54 14.56
CA PHE A 84 -18.15 20.12 14.31
C PHE A 84 -18.71 19.30 15.46
N ASP A 85 -19.31 18.16 15.15
CA ASP A 85 -19.74 17.21 16.18
C ASP A 85 -18.51 16.60 16.87
N SER A 86 -18.39 16.83 18.18
CA SER A 86 -17.32 16.26 19.02
C SER A 86 -17.23 14.73 19.00
N GLY A 87 -18.35 14.04 18.71
CA GLY A 87 -18.39 12.59 18.59
C GLY A 87 -17.93 12.06 17.22
N ALA A 88 -17.86 12.91 16.21
CA ALA A 88 -17.47 12.52 14.86
C ALA A 88 -15.95 12.66 14.65
N PRO A 89 -15.34 11.85 13.76
CA PRO A 89 -13.96 12.05 13.36
C PRO A 89 -13.78 13.38 12.60
N ALA A 90 -12.70 14.08 12.89
CA ALA A 90 -12.24 15.24 12.12
C ALA A 90 -10.90 14.91 11.48
N ALA A 91 -10.63 15.49 10.31
CA ALA A 91 -9.41 15.21 9.56
C ALA A 91 -8.88 16.44 8.82
N LEU A 92 -7.59 16.43 8.50
CA LEU A 92 -7.01 17.34 7.52
C LEU A 92 -7.11 16.69 6.14
N TYR A 93 -7.70 17.41 5.18
CA TYR A 93 -7.74 17.04 3.77
C TYR A 93 -6.72 17.86 2.99
N LEU A 94 -5.68 17.21 2.47
CA LEU A 94 -4.47 17.83 1.92
C LEU A 94 -4.20 17.37 0.47
N PRO A 95 -5.01 17.81 -0.52
CA PRO A 95 -4.75 17.53 -1.93
C PRO A 95 -3.66 18.47 -2.48
N LEU A 96 -2.40 18.17 -2.13
CA LEU A 96 -1.22 19.02 -2.42
C LEU A 96 -0.83 19.07 -3.91
N GLY A 97 -1.47 18.28 -4.76
CA GLY A 97 -1.23 18.22 -6.21
C GLY A 97 -0.49 16.96 -6.64
N GLU A 98 -0.55 16.67 -7.93
CA GLU A 98 0.14 15.54 -8.56
C GLU A 98 0.61 15.98 -9.95
N ALA A 99 1.90 15.85 -10.20
CA ALA A 99 2.46 15.73 -11.54
C ALA A 99 2.78 14.24 -11.76
N ARG A 100 2.66 13.78 -13.00
CA ARG A 100 2.62 12.37 -13.40
C ARG A 100 3.69 11.47 -12.72
N ASP A 101 3.47 10.15 -12.73
CA ASP A 101 4.41 9.13 -12.22
C ASP A 101 4.81 9.37 -10.75
N PHE A 102 6.11 9.52 -10.46
CA PHE A 102 6.69 9.79 -9.13
C PHE A 102 6.93 11.29 -8.87
N SER A 103 6.30 12.19 -9.64
CA SER A 103 6.40 13.64 -9.45
C SER A 103 5.25 14.20 -8.61
N HIS A 104 5.10 13.70 -7.39
CA HIS A 104 4.08 14.17 -6.46
C HIS A 104 4.70 14.53 -5.11
N PRO A 105 4.09 15.47 -4.36
CA PRO A 105 4.57 15.83 -3.04
C PRO A 105 4.36 14.65 -2.09
N GLU A 106 5.42 14.26 -1.40
CA GLU A 106 5.38 13.32 -0.28
C GLU A 106 5.87 14.07 0.95
N SER A 107 5.04 14.21 1.98
CA SER A 107 5.35 15.05 3.13
C SER A 107 5.01 14.38 4.45
N LEU A 108 5.92 14.48 5.43
CA LEU A 108 5.62 14.13 6.81
C LEU A 108 4.98 15.35 7.47
N ALA A 109 3.78 15.15 8.03
CA ALA A 109 3.03 16.16 8.74
C ALA A 109 3.44 16.20 10.22
N TYR A 110 3.71 17.41 10.68
CA TYR A 110 3.99 17.74 12.07
C TYR A 110 2.86 18.61 12.59
N ILE A 111 2.29 18.22 13.74
CA ILE A 111 1.31 19.01 14.47
C ILE A 111 2.01 19.55 15.72
N ASP A 112 2.09 20.87 15.85
CA ASP A 112 2.81 21.56 16.93
C ASP A 112 4.26 21.08 17.11
N GLY A 113 4.92 20.78 15.99
CA GLY A 113 6.30 20.30 15.95
C GLY A 113 6.48 18.80 16.18
N GLN A 114 5.40 18.05 16.47
CA GLN A 114 5.46 16.59 16.67
C GLN A 114 5.09 15.83 15.39
N PRO A 115 5.91 14.86 14.93
CA PRO A 115 5.59 14.07 13.75
C PRO A 115 4.36 13.19 14.01
N TYR A 116 3.42 13.14 13.05
CA TYR A 116 2.16 12.44 13.25
C TYR A 116 1.76 11.47 12.13
N ALA A 117 1.64 11.94 10.90
CA ALA A 117 1.23 11.15 9.73
C ALA A 117 1.86 11.73 8.47
N SER A 118 1.70 11.12 7.30
CA SER A 118 2.15 11.71 6.03
C SER A 118 1.03 11.95 5.03
N ALA A 119 1.22 13.01 4.24
CA ALA A 119 0.37 13.35 3.12
C ALA A 119 1.12 13.15 1.79
N ASP A 120 0.48 12.44 0.88
CA ASP A 120 0.91 12.22 -0.49
C ASP A 120 -0.31 12.11 -1.44
N ARG A 121 -0.09 11.77 -2.72
CA ARG A 121 -1.18 11.67 -3.71
C ARG A 121 -2.25 10.61 -3.36
N HIS A 122 -1.90 9.60 -2.58
CA HIS A 122 -2.76 8.48 -2.18
C HIS A 122 -3.27 8.65 -0.74
N HIS A 123 -2.50 9.34 0.09
CA HIS A 123 -2.83 9.69 1.48
C HIS A 123 -3.16 11.18 1.60
N ARG A 124 -4.39 11.55 1.23
CA ARG A 124 -4.84 12.95 1.29
C ARG A 124 -5.61 13.29 2.56
N GLU A 125 -5.92 12.32 3.40
CA GLU A 125 -6.68 12.48 4.63
C GLU A 125 -5.84 12.06 5.84
N ILE A 126 -5.71 12.95 6.82
CA ILE A 126 -5.07 12.67 8.11
C ILE A 126 -6.10 12.84 9.22
N ILE A 127 -6.55 11.74 9.83
CA ILE A 127 -7.47 11.77 10.97
C ILE A 127 -6.79 12.43 12.17
N LEU A 128 -7.43 13.46 12.71
CA LEU A 128 -6.91 14.22 13.84
C LEU A 128 -7.11 13.45 15.16
N PRO A 129 -6.07 13.33 16.00
CA PRO A 129 -6.18 12.67 17.30
C PRO A 129 -7.07 13.48 18.25
N ALA A 130 -7.60 12.85 19.30
CA ALA A 130 -8.53 13.52 20.23
C ALA A 130 -7.95 14.79 20.88
N HIS A 131 -6.65 14.80 21.19
CA HIS A 131 -6.01 15.90 21.91
C HIS A 131 -5.82 17.19 21.08
N VAL A 132 -5.96 17.13 19.74
CA VAL A 132 -5.90 18.33 18.87
C VAL A 132 -7.29 18.77 18.39
N ARG A 133 -8.34 18.14 18.91
CA ARG A 133 -9.74 18.50 18.69
C ARG A 133 -10.30 19.29 19.87
N ASP A 134 -9.45 20.09 20.52
CA ASP A 134 -9.76 20.86 21.74
C ASP A 134 -10.33 22.26 21.44
N GLY A 135 -10.48 22.60 20.16
CA GLY A 135 -10.96 23.89 19.70
C GLY A 135 -9.90 25.00 19.79
N GLN A 136 -8.63 24.69 20.05
CA GLN A 136 -7.53 25.66 20.01
C GLN A 136 -6.87 25.69 18.63
N PRO A 137 -6.18 26.80 18.27
CA PRO A 137 -5.35 26.84 17.08
C PRO A 137 -4.10 25.96 17.22
N HIS A 138 -3.86 25.12 16.22
CA HIS A 138 -2.67 24.27 16.11
C HIS A 138 -1.83 24.66 14.89
N ARG A 139 -0.53 24.41 14.95
CA ARG A 139 0.41 24.60 13.85
C ARG A 139 0.57 23.31 13.06
N LEU A 140 0.41 23.40 11.75
CA LEU A 140 0.70 22.33 10.81
C LEU A 140 1.95 22.68 10.02
N ALA A 141 2.94 21.79 10.03
CA ALA A 141 4.09 21.85 9.12
C ALA A 141 4.18 20.55 8.31
N LEU A 142 4.39 20.67 7.00
CA LEU A 142 4.57 19.55 6.08
C LEU A 142 6.00 19.60 5.54
N HIS A 143 6.85 18.67 5.97
CA HIS A 143 8.22 18.53 5.48
C HIS A 143 8.27 17.46 4.40
N GLY A 144 8.49 17.90 3.16
CA GLY A 144 8.28 17.06 1.99
C GLY A 144 9.32 17.17 0.90
N TRP A 145 9.13 16.35 -0.12
CA TRP A 145 9.86 16.37 -1.38
C TRP A 145 8.85 16.28 -2.52
N THR A 146 9.05 17.06 -3.59
CA THR A 146 8.10 17.12 -4.73
C THR A 146 8.22 15.97 -5.71
N GLY A 147 9.19 15.08 -5.54
CA GLY A 147 9.36 13.91 -6.39
C GLY A 147 10.19 14.14 -7.65
N GLN A 148 10.27 13.10 -8.46
CA GLN A 148 10.91 13.09 -9.77
C GLN A 148 10.22 12.06 -10.66
N ALA A 149 9.74 12.43 -11.85
CA ALA A 149 9.32 11.43 -12.84
C ALA A 149 10.49 11.01 -13.73
N MET A 150 10.38 9.83 -14.36
CA MET A 150 11.35 9.38 -15.37
C MET A 150 11.37 10.31 -16.60
N HIS A 151 10.25 10.99 -16.88
CA HIS A 151 10.05 11.87 -18.05
C HIS A 151 9.48 13.26 -17.68
N SER A 152 9.71 13.77 -16.47
CA SER A 152 9.20 15.09 -16.04
C SER A 152 9.93 16.25 -16.71
N ASP A 153 9.18 17.28 -17.08
CA ASP A 153 9.72 18.61 -17.42
C ASP A 153 10.27 19.26 -16.14
N PRO A 154 11.52 19.77 -16.12
CA PRO A 154 12.05 20.51 -14.97
C PRO A 154 11.21 21.72 -14.54
N ASN A 155 10.32 22.21 -15.41
CA ASN A 155 9.39 23.31 -15.13
C ASN A 155 7.99 22.86 -14.67
N GLU A 156 7.74 21.55 -14.56
CA GLU A 156 6.46 21.03 -14.09
C GLU A 156 6.22 21.46 -12.63
N ARG A 157 5.02 22.02 -12.38
CA ARG A 157 4.60 22.50 -11.06
C ARG A 157 3.41 21.69 -10.58
N LEU A 158 3.23 21.65 -9.26
CA LEU A 158 2.14 20.93 -8.61
C LEU A 158 0.93 21.84 -8.46
N PHE A 159 -0.26 21.38 -8.85
CA PHE A 159 -1.50 22.15 -8.64
C PHE A 159 -2.13 21.79 -7.29
N MET A 160 -2.00 22.68 -6.30
CA MET A 160 -2.63 22.52 -4.99
C MET A 160 -4.11 22.81 -5.12
N ARG A 161 -4.95 21.82 -4.78
CA ARG A 161 -6.39 22.04 -4.61
C ARG A 161 -6.67 22.54 -3.19
N GLU A 162 -7.90 22.94 -2.94
CA GLU A 162 -8.31 23.38 -1.60
C GLU A 162 -7.99 22.34 -0.52
N CYS A 163 -7.09 22.74 0.38
CA CYS A 163 -6.81 22.04 1.62
C CYS A 163 -7.79 22.52 2.69
N ALA A 164 -8.32 21.60 3.48
CA ALA A 164 -9.39 21.89 4.42
C ALA A 164 -9.28 21.05 5.69
N ILE A 165 -9.89 21.53 6.77
CA ILE A 165 -10.33 20.67 7.85
C ILE A 165 -11.74 20.16 7.54
N VAL A 166 -11.97 18.87 7.75
CA VAL A 166 -13.23 18.19 7.39
C VAL A 166 -13.78 17.38 8.56
N GLN A 167 -15.10 17.39 8.72
CA GLN A 167 -15.83 16.47 9.60
C GLN A 167 -16.32 15.29 8.78
N ILE A 168 -15.99 14.09 9.23
CA ILE A 168 -16.33 12.85 8.52
C ILE A 168 -17.68 12.34 9.01
N ASP A 169 -18.60 12.11 8.07
CA ASP A 169 -19.80 11.32 8.32
C ASP A 169 -19.51 9.83 8.07
N GLN A 170 -19.24 9.10 9.14
CA GLN A 170 -18.88 7.68 9.06
C GLN A 170 -19.95 6.81 8.36
N PRO A 171 -21.27 6.97 8.64
CA PRO A 171 -22.30 6.22 7.92
C PRO A 171 -22.26 6.43 6.40
N THR A 172 -22.02 7.66 5.93
CA THR A 172 -21.89 7.94 4.50
C THR A 172 -20.65 7.28 3.91
N ARG A 173 -19.52 7.33 4.63
CA ARG A 173 -18.27 6.64 4.24
C ARG A 173 -18.49 5.13 4.09
N ASP A 174 -19.14 4.50 5.05
CA ASP A 174 -19.41 3.06 5.04
C ASP A 174 -20.32 2.66 3.87
N LEU A 175 -21.35 3.46 3.58
CA LEU A 175 -22.23 3.28 2.41
C LEU A 175 -21.45 3.39 1.10
N VAL A 176 -20.60 4.40 0.98
CA VAL A 176 -19.78 4.62 -0.21
C VAL A 176 -18.83 3.44 -0.44
N ALA A 177 -18.12 2.99 0.60
CA ALA A 177 -17.19 1.86 0.51
C ALA A 177 -17.92 0.58 0.10
N MET A 178 -19.06 0.27 0.73
CA MET A 178 -19.88 -0.90 0.40
C MET A 178 -20.42 -0.83 -1.03
N ALA A 179 -20.93 0.33 -1.46
CA ALA A 179 -21.46 0.50 -2.81
C ALA A 179 -20.37 0.41 -3.90
N ARG A 180 -19.19 0.97 -3.64
CA ARG A 180 -18.00 0.87 -4.51
C ARG A 180 -17.62 -0.58 -4.74
N VAL A 181 -17.39 -1.34 -3.67
CA VAL A 181 -16.95 -2.74 -3.74
C VAL A 181 -18.03 -3.62 -4.37
N ALA A 182 -19.30 -3.43 -3.99
CA ALA A 182 -20.41 -4.18 -4.59
C ALA A 182 -20.53 -3.93 -6.10
N LEU A 183 -20.37 -2.68 -6.54
CA LEU A 183 -20.33 -2.36 -7.97
C LEU A 183 -19.13 -3.04 -8.64
N ASP A 184 -17.93 -2.91 -8.07
CA ASP A 184 -16.70 -3.49 -8.61
C ASP A 184 -16.84 -5.01 -8.79
N VAL A 185 -17.28 -5.74 -7.75
CA VAL A 185 -17.56 -7.18 -7.84
C VAL A 185 -18.57 -7.49 -8.94
N THR A 186 -19.69 -6.76 -9.04
CA THR A 186 -20.68 -7.02 -10.10
C THR A 186 -20.14 -6.82 -11.50
N THR A 187 -19.12 -5.99 -11.69
CA THR A 187 -18.48 -5.82 -13.00
C THR A 187 -17.61 -7.01 -13.38
N GLN A 188 -17.09 -7.75 -12.40
CA GLN A 188 -16.27 -8.95 -12.61
C GLN A 188 -17.10 -10.23 -12.76
N LEU A 189 -18.29 -10.29 -12.16
CA LEU A 189 -19.18 -11.45 -12.28
C LEU A 189 -19.67 -11.64 -13.72
N SER A 190 -19.79 -12.90 -14.14
CA SER A 190 -20.39 -13.26 -15.43
C SER A 190 -21.89 -12.94 -15.45
N ASP A 191 -22.47 -12.77 -16.64
CA ASP A 191 -23.89 -12.41 -16.79
C ASP A 191 -24.86 -13.53 -16.34
N ASP A 192 -24.38 -14.77 -16.31
CA ASP A 192 -25.09 -15.95 -15.82
C ASP A 192 -24.92 -16.20 -14.31
N ASP A 193 -24.06 -15.44 -13.62
CA ASP A 193 -23.91 -15.56 -12.18
C ASP A 193 -25.19 -15.04 -11.46
N PRO A 194 -25.85 -15.88 -10.64
CA PRO A 194 -27.10 -15.51 -9.97
C PRO A 194 -26.95 -14.37 -8.95
N ALA A 195 -25.76 -14.13 -8.41
CA ALA A 195 -25.50 -13.05 -7.47
C ALA A 195 -25.49 -11.68 -8.17
N LYS A 196 -25.01 -11.60 -9.43
CA LYS A 196 -24.83 -10.34 -10.16
C LYS A 196 -26.11 -9.50 -10.22
N GLY A 197 -27.21 -10.10 -10.68
CA GLY A 197 -28.50 -9.41 -10.76
C GLY A 197 -29.06 -9.01 -9.38
N ARG A 198 -28.81 -9.81 -8.34
CA ARG A 198 -29.28 -9.54 -6.98
C ARG A 198 -28.50 -8.39 -6.32
N ILE A 199 -27.19 -8.32 -6.54
CA ILE A 199 -26.36 -7.21 -6.05
C ILE A 199 -26.75 -5.91 -6.78
N PHE A 200 -27.00 -5.93 -8.09
CA PHE A 200 -27.53 -4.77 -8.81
C PHE A 200 -28.87 -4.27 -8.23
N ASN A 201 -29.77 -5.19 -7.88
CA ASN A 201 -31.02 -4.83 -7.19
C ASN A 201 -30.79 -4.22 -5.81
N ALA A 202 -29.79 -4.71 -5.07
CA ALA A 202 -29.42 -4.15 -3.77
C ALA A 202 -28.88 -2.72 -3.89
N LEU A 203 -28.00 -2.48 -4.86
CA LEU A 203 -27.48 -1.16 -5.20
C LEU A 203 -28.62 -0.20 -5.62
N GLU A 204 -29.52 -0.65 -6.49
CA GLU A 204 -30.70 0.13 -6.88
C GLU A 204 -31.57 0.49 -5.68
N ALA A 205 -31.88 -0.48 -4.81
CA ALA A 205 -32.69 -0.25 -3.61
C ALA A 205 -32.05 0.76 -2.64
N ALA A 206 -30.72 0.70 -2.47
CA ALA A 206 -29.99 1.64 -1.63
C ALA A 206 -30.11 3.08 -2.15
N PHE A 207 -29.89 3.28 -3.46
CA PHE A 207 -29.98 4.61 -4.06
C PHE A 207 -31.42 5.13 -4.19
N VAL A 208 -32.44 4.24 -4.21
CA VAL A 208 -33.85 4.65 -4.11
C VAL A 208 -34.19 5.12 -2.70
N ALA A 209 -33.60 4.51 -1.67
CA ALA A 209 -33.79 4.91 -0.28
C ALA A 209 -33.02 6.18 0.11
N LEU A 210 -31.97 6.52 -0.65
CA LEU A 210 -31.12 7.68 -0.40
C LEU A 210 -31.74 8.96 -0.96
N ASP A 211 -31.81 10.00 -0.14
CA ASP A 211 -32.33 11.31 -0.55
C ASP A 211 -31.25 12.12 -1.28
N THR A 212 -31.23 12.02 -2.61
CA THR A 212 -30.32 12.79 -3.46
C THR A 212 -30.99 14.00 -4.11
N ARG A 213 -32.05 14.57 -3.51
CA ARG A 213 -32.70 15.77 -4.04
C ARG A 213 -31.81 17.00 -3.84
N ASP A 214 -31.97 17.97 -4.73
CA ASP A 214 -31.28 19.25 -4.62
C ASP A 214 -31.97 20.16 -3.58
N PRO A 215 -31.22 20.83 -2.69
CA PRO A 215 -29.76 20.77 -2.52
C PRO A 215 -29.29 19.49 -1.82
N LEU A 216 -28.24 18.87 -2.38
CA LEU A 216 -27.59 17.68 -1.80
C LEU A 216 -26.75 18.06 -0.56
N GLY A 217 -26.56 17.13 0.38
CA GLY A 217 -25.76 17.34 1.58
C GLY A 217 -26.49 18.07 2.70
N THR A 218 -27.83 18.10 2.65
CA THR A 218 -28.68 18.55 3.77
C THR A 218 -28.90 17.43 4.79
N ASP A 219 -29.49 17.74 5.95
CA ASP A 219 -29.85 16.72 6.94
C ASP A 219 -30.79 15.65 6.37
N ALA A 220 -31.59 15.95 5.35
CA ALA A 220 -32.42 14.97 4.68
C ALA A 220 -31.59 13.86 4.01
N PHE A 221 -30.46 14.20 3.39
CA PHE A 221 -29.50 13.23 2.85
C PHE A 221 -28.92 12.37 3.97
N TYR A 222 -28.31 12.96 5.00
CA TYR A 222 -27.66 12.22 6.08
C TYR A 222 -28.64 11.33 6.87
N ASN A 223 -29.87 11.81 7.10
CA ASN A 223 -30.91 11.03 7.78
C ASN A 223 -31.39 9.82 6.93
N SER A 224 -31.20 9.85 5.62
CA SER A 224 -31.56 8.74 4.71
C SER A 224 -30.46 7.68 4.56
N VAL A 225 -29.20 8.02 4.85
CA VAL A 225 -28.02 7.14 4.70
C VAL A 225 -28.16 5.82 5.48
N PRO A 226 -28.60 5.79 6.76
CA PRO A 226 -28.76 4.52 7.48
C PRO A 226 -29.75 3.56 6.83
N ALA A 227 -30.81 4.07 6.21
CA ALA A 227 -31.79 3.24 5.50
C ALA A 227 -31.19 2.67 4.20
N ALA A 228 -30.49 3.51 3.43
CA ALA A 228 -29.79 3.11 2.21
C ALA A 228 -28.70 2.05 2.49
N PHE A 229 -27.88 2.27 3.52
CA PHE A 229 -26.86 1.31 3.97
C PHE A 229 -27.46 -0.04 4.34
N ASN A 230 -28.53 -0.04 5.15
CA ASN A 230 -29.19 -1.28 5.54
C ASN A 230 -29.85 -2.01 4.36
N ALA A 231 -30.42 -1.28 3.40
CA ALA A 231 -30.96 -1.87 2.17
C ALA A 231 -29.86 -2.57 1.36
N LEU A 232 -28.72 -1.90 1.16
CA LEU A 232 -27.57 -2.47 0.46
C LEU A 232 -27.03 -3.71 1.18
N ARG A 233 -26.73 -3.59 2.48
CA ARG A 233 -26.17 -4.66 3.31
C ARG A 233 -27.05 -5.91 3.30
N LYS A 234 -28.37 -5.75 3.48
CA LYS A 234 -29.32 -6.87 3.46
C LYS A 234 -29.42 -7.49 2.07
N GLY A 235 -29.41 -6.67 1.02
CA GLY A 235 -29.46 -7.15 -0.36
C GLY A 235 -28.22 -7.95 -0.74
N ILE A 236 -27.02 -7.49 -0.37
CA ILE A 236 -25.77 -8.24 -0.56
C ILE A 236 -25.80 -9.55 0.24
N ALA A 237 -26.13 -9.51 1.54
CA ALA A 237 -26.16 -10.71 2.38
C ALA A 237 -27.13 -11.81 1.91
N THR A 238 -28.08 -11.49 1.03
CA THR A 238 -29.05 -12.45 0.46
C THR A 238 -28.82 -12.72 -1.04
N ALA A 239 -27.76 -12.15 -1.62
CA ALA A 239 -27.47 -12.31 -3.04
C ALA A 239 -26.90 -13.69 -3.40
N GLY A 240 -26.24 -14.38 -2.46
CA GLY A 240 -25.69 -15.71 -2.65
C GLY A 240 -24.53 -15.98 -1.69
N GLU A 241 -23.81 -17.06 -1.94
CA GLU A 241 -22.60 -17.43 -1.19
C GLU A 241 -21.34 -16.85 -1.86
N PRO A 242 -20.26 -16.59 -1.09
CA PRO A 242 -18.96 -16.32 -1.67
C PRO A 242 -18.39 -17.54 -2.41
N MET A 243 -17.45 -17.31 -3.31
CA MET A 243 -16.71 -18.37 -3.99
C MET A 243 -15.92 -19.20 -2.97
N ASN A 244 -15.73 -20.50 -3.22
CA ASN A 244 -14.89 -21.35 -2.38
C ASN A 244 -13.38 -21.19 -2.67
N VAL A 245 -12.91 -19.94 -2.55
CA VAL A 245 -11.53 -19.53 -2.75
C VAL A 245 -11.23 -18.47 -1.69
N ASP A 246 -10.09 -18.61 -1.03
CA ASP A 246 -9.61 -17.68 -0.01
C ASP A 246 -8.41 -16.90 -0.56
N ILE A 247 -8.39 -15.58 -0.34
CA ILE A 247 -7.27 -14.69 -0.71
C ILE A 247 -6.78 -14.00 0.57
N VAL A 248 -5.53 -14.26 0.93
CA VAL A 248 -4.83 -13.60 2.03
C VAL A 248 -4.24 -12.29 1.52
N ALA A 249 -4.79 -11.18 1.98
CA ALA A 249 -4.29 -9.84 1.67
C ALA A 249 -3.10 -9.52 2.57
N LEU A 250 -1.93 -9.33 1.95
CA LEU A 250 -0.67 -9.00 2.61
C LEU A 250 -0.34 -7.51 2.42
N GLY A 251 -0.49 -6.71 3.48
CA GLY A 251 -0.15 -5.30 3.42
C GLY A 251 1.37 -5.12 3.36
N HIS A 252 1.87 -4.36 2.38
CA HIS A 252 3.29 -4.16 2.16
C HIS A 252 3.58 -2.75 1.64
N ALA A 253 4.82 -2.28 1.82
CA ALA A 253 5.30 -1.05 1.22
C ALA A 253 6.75 -1.24 0.78
N HIS A 254 6.93 -1.65 -0.49
CA HIS A 254 8.26 -1.74 -1.08
C HIS A 254 8.89 -0.35 -1.15
N ILE A 255 10.13 -0.23 -0.68
CA ILE A 255 10.91 1.00 -0.80
C ILE A 255 12.27 0.64 -1.40
N ASP A 256 12.50 1.05 -2.64
CA ASP A 256 13.83 0.96 -3.21
C ASP A 256 14.79 1.83 -2.40
N VAL A 257 15.80 1.19 -1.79
CA VAL A 257 16.76 1.88 -0.94
C VAL A 257 17.49 2.98 -1.71
N ALA A 258 17.75 2.77 -3.00
CA ALA A 258 18.19 3.80 -3.92
C ALA A 258 17.79 3.44 -5.36
N TRP A 259 16.88 4.21 -5.95
CA TRP A 259 16.49 4.10 -7.36
C TRP A 259 16.49 5.46 -8.06
N LEU A 260 15.35 6.16 -8.10
CA LEU A 260 15.23 7.51 -8.68
C LEU A 260 15.59 8.62 -7.68
N TRP A 261 15.82 8.26 -6.42
CA TRP A 261 16.12 9.17 -5.32
C TRP A 261 17.38 8.75 -4.56
N THR A 262 17.88 9.65 -3.71
CA THR A 262 19.07 9.42 -2.88
C THR A 262 18.74 8.64 -1.62
N LEU A 263 19.75 8.09 -0.94
CA LEU A 263 19.59 7.43 0.36
C LEU A 263 18.93 8.34 1.41
N ALA A 264 19.28 9.63 1.41
CA ALA A 264 18.69 10.60 2.31
C ALA A 264 17.18 10.79 2.07
N GLN A 265 16.71 10.68 0.82
CA GLN A 265 15.28 10.67 0.53
C GLN A 265 14.61 9.37 1.00
N THR A 266 15.26 8.21 0.81
CA THR A 266 14.78 6.93 1.35
C THR A 266 14.56 6.99 2.85
N MET A 267 15.50 7.59 3.59
CA MET A 267 15.34 7.82 5.03
C MET A 267 14.06 8.60 5.36
N ARG A 268 13.73 9.64 4.58
CA ARG A 268 12.47 10.40 4.76
C ARG A 268 11.24 9.60 4.36
N LYS A 269 11.31 8.83 3.26
CA LYS A 269 10.23 7.93 2.79
C LYS A 269 9.89 6.86 3.81
N THR A 270 10.88 6.33 4.53
CA THR A 270 10.68 5.41 5.66
C THR A 270 9.81 6.04 6.74
N GLY A 271 10.16 7.24 7.22
CA GLY A 271 9.40 7.93 8.26
C GLY A 271 7.95 8.23 7.85
N ARG A 272 7.74 8.64 6.59
CA ARG A 272 6.40 8.89 6.02
C ARG A 272 5.56 7.61 5.98
N THR A 273 6.05 6.60 5.26
CA THR A 273 5.35 5.33 5.05
C THR A 273 4.98 4.65 6.37
N PHE A 274 5.93 4.53 7.31
CA PHE A 274 5.68 3.84 8.58
C PHE A 274 4.72 4.61 9.49
N SER A 275 4.72 5.95 9.42
CA SER A 275 3.73 6.76 10.14
C SER A 275 2.32 6.48 9.64
N ASN A 276 2.10 6.42 8.32
CA ASN A 276 0.79 6.11 7.74
C ASN A 276 0.30 4.70 8.12
N VAL A 277 1.18 3.69 8.05
CA VAL A 277 0.85 2.33 8.46
C VAL A 277 0.38 2.28 9.92
N LEU A 278 1.07 2.96 10.84
CA LEU A 278 0.68 3.00 12.25
C LEU A 278 -0.68 3.68 12.47
N ARG A 279 -0.94 4.78 11.76
CA ARG A 279 -2.26 5.46 11.82
C ARG A 279 -3.38 4.58 11.26
N LEU A 280 -3.11 3.75 10.24
CA LEU A 280 -4.09 2.77 9.76
C LEU A 280 -4.30 1.64 10.76
N MET A 281 -3.25 1.15 11.44
CA MET A 281 -3.39 0.11 12.47
C MET A 281 -4.26 0.53 13.66
N GLU A 282 -4.30 1.82 13.98
CA GLU A 282 -5.21 2.40 14.99
C GLU A 282 -6.68 2.34 14.55
N GLN A 283 -6.93 2.46 13.25
CA GLN A 283 -8.27 2.56 12.68
C GLN A 283 -8.85 1.19 12.27
N PHE A 284 -7.98 0.24 11.92
CA PHE A 284 -8.36 -1.08 11.42
C PHE A 284 -7.72 -2.16 12.30
N PRO A 285 -8.43 -2.75 13.29
CA PRO A 285 -7.86 -3.70 14.24
C PRO A 285 -7.32 -5.00 13.61
N ASP A 286 -7.94 -5.45 12.52
CA ASP A 286 -7.55 -6.67 11.80
C ASP A 286 -6.39 -6.45 10.82
N PHE A 287 -5.92 -5.20 10.66
CA PHE A 287 -4.85 -4.90 9.70
C PHE A 287 -3.50 -5.45 10.20
N THR A 288 -2.87 -6.25 9.34
CA THR A 288 -1.50 -6.75 9.45
C THR A 288 -0.64 -6.16 8.34
N PHE A 289 0.59 -5.79 8.69
CA PHE A 289 1.56 -5.21 7.75
C PHE A 289 2.86 -5.99 7.77
N SER A 290 3.40 -6.32 6.61
CA SER A 290 4.64 -7.08 6.46
C SER A 290 5.69 -6.19 5.81
N GLN A 291 6.84 -6.03 6.45
CA GLN A 291 7.88 -5.13 5.94
C GLN A 291 9.27 -5.77 5.93
N SER A 292 9.90 -5.69 4.76
CA SER A 292 11.24 -6.17 4.46
C SER A 292 12.32 -5.14 4.82
N GLN A 293 13.58 -5.48 4.54
CA GLN A 293 14.75 -4.59 4.58
C GLN A 293 15.06 -3.96 5.96
N PRO A 294 15.84 -4.65 6.82
CA PRO A 294 16.48 -4.11 8.01
C PRO A 294 17.09 -2.71 7.87
N GLN A 295 17.63 -2.36 6.70
CA GLN A 295 18.14 -1.01 6.43
C GLN A 295 17.10 0.10 6.69
N LEU A 296 15.82 -0.13 6.36
CA LEU A 296 14.75 0.84 6.60
C LEU A 296 14.43 0.96 8.08
N TYR A 297 14.42 -0.16 8.81
CA TYR A 297 14.26 -0.15 10.26
C TYR A 297 15.41 0.59 10.95
N GLN A 298 16.64 0.46 10.44
CA GLN A 298 17.77 1.21 10.95
C GLN A 298 17.60 2.71 10.73
N TYR A 299 17.08 3.14 9.58
CA TYR A 299 16.75 4.55 9.37
C TYR A 299 15.65 5.04 10.33
N ALA A 300 14.63 4.22 10.58
CA ALA A 300 13.60 4.53 11.57
C ALA A 300 14.19 4.63 12.99
N GLU A 301 15.02 3.68 13.41
CA GLU A 301 15.71 3.67 14.70
C GLU A 301 16.55 4.95 14.91
N GLN A 302 17.31 5.36 13.88
CA GLN A 302 18.25 6.48 13.97
C GLN A 302 17.58 7.85 13.87
N HIS A 303 16.55 7.99 13.03
CA HIS A 303 15.97 9.30 12.69
C HIS A 303 14.56 9.52 13.24
N TYR A 304 13.87 8.46 13.63
CA TYR A 304 12.49 8.47 14.14
C TYR A 304 12.33 7.50 15.32
N PRO A 305 13.08 7.68 16.43
CA PRO A 305 13.14 6.68 17.51
C PRO A 305 11.77 6.39 18.15
N GLU A 306 10.91 7.40 18.30
CA GLU A 306 9.54 7.21 18.80
C GLU A 306 8.65 6.39 17.85
N LEU A 307 8.87 6.54 16.54
CA LEU A 307 8.22 5.73 15.51
C LEU A 307 8.70 4.29 15.57
N PHE A 308 10.01 4.10 15.78
CA PHE A 308 10.61 2.77 15.92
C PHE A 308 10.10 2.02 17.15
N GLU A 309 9.91 2.69 18.29
CA GLU A 309 9.29 2.06 19.47
C GLU A 309 7.81 1.69 19.24
N GLN A 310 7.05 2.50 18.50
CA GLN A 310 5.69 2.12 18.06
C GLN A 310 5.71 0.88 17.15
N ILE A 311 6.67 0.78 16.23
CA ILE A 311 6.85 -0.41 15.39
C ILE A 311 7.14 -1.63 16.27
N LYS A 312 8.07 -1.54 17.22
CA LYS A 312 8.36 -2.64 18.17
C LYS A 312 7.12 -3.11 18.92
N ALA A 313 6.26 -2.18 19.36
CA ALA A 313 5.00 -2.53 20.01
C ALA A 313 4.07 -3.32 19.06
N ARG A 314 3.95 -2.91 17.80
CA ARG A 314 3.13 -3.62 16.79
C ARG A 314 3.72 -4.96 16.38
N VAL A 315 5.04 -5.11 16.39
CA VAL A 315 5.71 -6.40 16.20
C VAL A 315 5.40 -7.34 17.37
N ALA A 316 5.49 -6.85 18.61
CA ALA A 316 5.14 -7.62 19.80
C ALA A 316 3.65 -8.04 19.85
N GLU A 317 2.75 -7.21 19.30
CA GLU A 317 1.33 -7.56 19.09
C GLU A 317 1.10 -8.57 17.96
N GLY A 318 2.09 -8.86 17.11
CA GLY A 318 1.94 -9.72 15.93
C GLY A 318 1.22 -9.06 14.74
N ARG A 319 1.04 -7.73 14.77
CA ARG A 319 0.38 -6.97 13.70
C ARG A 319 1.34 -6.37 12.68
N TRP A 320 2.62 -6.25 13.06
CA TRP A 320 3.72 -5.87 12.18
C TRP A 320 4.66 -7.06 12.02
N GLU A 321 4.70 -7.65 10.83
CA GLU A 321 5.57 -8.77 10.50
C GLU A 321 6.91 -8.26 9.95
N THR A 322 7.99 -8.56 10.67
CA THR A 322 9.36 -8.37 10.18
C THR A 322 9.75 -9.55 9.29
N MET A 323 9.95 -9.30 7.99
CA MET A 323 10.29 -10.33 7.00
C MET A 323 11.46 -9.91 6.09
N GLY A 324 11.81 -10.69 5.07
CA GLY A 324 12.79 -10.30 4.05
C GLY A 324 14.09 -11.07 4.07
N GLY A 325 14.46 -11.73 5.18
CA GLY A 325 15.62 -12.62 5.29
C GLY A 325 17.00 -11.99 5.08
N THR A 326 17.09 -10.85 4.41
CA THR A 326 18.30 -10.17 3.91
C THR A 326 18.34 -8.72 4.37
N TRP A 327 19.50 -8.06 4.36
CA TRP A 327 19.68 -6.70 4.90
C TRP A 327 19.00 -5.61 4.06
N VAL A 328 19.11 -5.73 2.74
CA VAL A 328 18.27 -5.08 1.73
C VAL A 328 17.60 -6.16 0.88
N GLU A 329 16.88 -5.83 -0.18
CA GLU A 329 16.45 -6.81 -1.19
C GLU A 329 17.49 -6.82 -2.32
N PRO A 330 18.52 -7.69 -2.27
CA PRO A 330 19.67 -7.57 -3.16
C PRO A 330 19.40 -8.24 -4.51
N ASP A 331 20.13 -7.80 -5.54
CA ASP A 331 20.28 -8.61 -6.75
C ASP A 331 20.95 -9.96 -6.41
N CYS A 332 20.47 -11.05 -7.02
CA CYS A 332 20.94 -12.40 -6.75
C CYS A 332 21.95 -12.93 -7.79
N ASN A 333 22.34 -12.12 -8.79
CA ASN A 333 23.13 -12.57 -9.94
C ASN A 333 24.52 -11.91 -10.01
N CYS A 334 24.59 -10.61 -9.71
CA CYS A 334 25.78 -9.79 -9.91
C CYS A 334 26.68 -9.68 -8.67
N ILE A 335 26.23 -10.17 -7.51
CA ILE A 335 26.99 -10.13 -6.26
C ILE A 335 27.67 -11.48 -5.98
N GLY A 336 28.80 -11.45 -5.28
CA GLY A 336 29.50 -12.66 -4.85
C GLY A 336 28.72 -13.45 -3.81
N ALA A 337 29.01 -14.76 -3.72
CA ALA A 337 28.36 -15.66 -2.76
C ALA A 337 28.56 -15.23 -1.29
N GLU A 338 29.75 -14.73 -0.93
CA GLU A 338 30.01 -14.18 0.41
C GLU A 338 29.13 -12.95 0.68
N SER A 339 28.99 -12.02 -0.28
CA SER A 339 28.10 -10.86 -0.16
C SER A 339 26.66 -11.29 0.10
N LEU A 340 26.17 -12.29 -0.63
CA LEU A 340 24.84 -12.84 -0.45
C LEU A 340 24.69 -13.52 0.92
N ALA A 341 25.70 -14.27 1.39
CA ALA A 341 25.72 -14.81 2.75
C ALA A 341 25.68 -13.70 3.82
N ARG A 342 26.39 -12.58 3.60
CA ARG A 342 26.36 -11.42 4.49
C ARG A 342 25.00 -10.72 4.49
N GLN A 343 24.27 -10.70 3.38
CA GLN A 343 22.90 -10.18 3.36
C GLN A 343 22.03 -10.94 4.36
N PHE A 344 22.08 -12.28 4.37
CA PHE A 344 21.36 -13.08 5.36
C PHE A 344 21.85 -12.85 6.79
N LEU A 345 23.17 -12.91 6.99
CA LEU A 345 23.77 -12.78 8.33
C LEU A 345 23.43 -11.43 8.97
N LEU A 346 23.62 -10.34 8.25
CA LEU A 346 23.37 -8.98 8.74
C LEU A 346 21.86 -8.74 8.89
N GLY A 347 21.06 -9.17 7.93
CA GLY A 347 19.63 -8.94 7.95
C GLY A 347 18.94 -9.66 9.10
N ARG A 348 19.13 -10.98 9.20
CA ARG A 348 18.59 -11.79 10.31
C ARG A 348 19.18 -11.39 11.66
N GLY A 349 20.48 -11.06 11.69
CA GLY A 349 21.15 -10.60 12.91
C GLY A 349 20.53 -9.32 13.47
N TYR A 350 20.18 -8.37 12.59
CA TYR A 350 19.50 -7.13 12.98
C TYR A 350 18.10 -7.39 13.54
N PHE A 351 17.28 -8.20 12.86
CA PHE A 351 15.94 -8.49 13.37
C PHE A 351 16.00 -9.25 14.69
N ARG A 352 16.89 -10.24 14.82
CA ARG A 352 17.07 -10.95 16.09
C ARG A 352 17.48 -10.01 17.22
N LYS A 353 18.38 -9.06 16.96
CA LYS A 353 18.83 -8.08 17.95
C LYS A 353 17.69 -7.20 18.46
N HIS A 354 16.79 -6.73 17.59
CA HIS A 354 15.78 -5.72 17.96
C HIS A 354 14.39 -6.29 18.26
N PHE A 355 14.06 -7.46 17.69
CA PHE A 355 12.72 -8.06 17.74
C PHE A 355 12.73 -9.54 18.20
N GLY A 356 13.89 -10.10 18.56
CA GLY A 356 14.01 -11.50 18.98
C GLY A 356 13.75 -12.48 17.83
N ASP A 357 13.18 -13.65 18.12
CA ASP A 357 12.89 -14.69 17.11
C ASP A 357 11.63 -14.39 16.27
N GLY A 358 11.21 -13.12 16.21
CA GLY A 358 10.05 -12.66 15.44
C GLY A 358 10.26 -12.60 13.92
N ASP A 359 11.49 -12.81 13.43
CA ASP A 359 11.76 -12.76 11.99
C ASP A 359 11.14 -13.94 11.24
N THR A 360 10.39 -13.63 10.18
CA THR A 360 9.66 -14.62 9.39
C THR A 360 10.60 -15.51 8.58
N PRO A 361 10.41 -16.85 8.54
CA PRO A 361 11.28 -17.79 7.82
C PRO A 361 11.07 -17.75 6.29
N VAL A 362 10.79 -16.56 5.75
CA VAL A 362 10.51 -16.29 4.34
C VAL A 362 11.60 -15.38 3.79
N LEU A 363 12.26 -15.82 2.74
CA LEU A 363 12.99 -14.92 1.86
C LEU A 363 11.99 -14.20 0.95
N TRP A 364 11.85 -12.90 1.15
CA TRP A 364 10.98 -12.03 0.36
C TRP A 364 11.84 -11.22 -0.59
N LEU A 365 11.73 -11.50 -1.89
CA LEU A 365 12.42 -10.74 -2.94
C LEU A 365 11.46 -10.52 -4.11
N PRO A 366 10.46 -9.62 -3.96
CA PRO A 366 9.51 -9.36 -5.01
C PRO A 366 10.22 -8.78 -6.24
N ASP A 367 11.12 -7.81 -6.06
CA ASP A 367 11.62 -7.01 -7.18
C ASP A 367 13.05 -7.34 -7.65
N THR A 368 13.52 -8.57 -7.41
CA THR A 368 14.86 -9.00 -7.86
C THR A 368 14.83 -9.57 -9.29
N PHE A 369 15.83 -9.22 -10.10
CA PHE A 369 15.85 -9.54 -11.54
C PHE A 369 16.49 -10.90 -11.84
N GLY A 370 15.85 -11.98 -11.37
CA GLY A 370 16.27 -13.37 -11.55
C GLY A 370 17.01 -13.94 -10.34
N TYR A 371 17.05 -15.27 -10.22
CA TYR A 371 17.51 -15.94 -9.00
C TYR A 371 18.44 -17.11 -9.27
N SER A 372 19.66 -17.02 -8.74
CA SER A 372 20.71 -18.02 -8.85
C SER A 372 20.29 -19.40 -8.30
N TRP A 373 20.71 -20.46 -9.00
CA TRP A 373 20.46 -21.85 -8.62
C TRP A 373 21.11 -22.29 -7.29
N ALA A 374 22.04 -21.50 -6.75
CA ALA A 374 22.65 -21.73 -5.43
C ALA A 374 21.80 -21.20 -4.26
N LEU A 375 20.81 -20.33 -4.53
CA LEU A 375 20.04 -19.65 -3.50
C LEU A 375 19.25 -20.59 -2.56
N PRO A 376 18.66 -21.73 -3.00
CA PRO A 376 17.96 -22.65 -2.09
C PRO A 376 18.83 -23.16 -0.93
N GLN A 377 20.10 -23.47 -1.21
CA GLN A 377 21.05 -23.89 -0.18
C GLN A 377 21.31 -22.75 0.82
N LEU A 378 21.50 -21.52 0.33
CA LEU A 378 21.75 -20.36 1.19
C LEU A 378 20.53 -20.00 2.04
N ILE A 379 19.32 -20.07 1.48
CA ILE A 379 18.06 -19.88 2.21
C ILE A 379 17.99 -20.86 3.39
N LYS A 380 18.28 -22.14 3.13
CA LYS A 380 18.23 -23.19 4.16
C LYS A 380 19.30 -23.01 5.23
N LEU A 381 20.54 -22.70 4.84
CA LEU A 381 21.66 -22.43 5.75
C LEU A 381 21.41 -21.18 6.60
N ALA A 382 20.75 -20.18 6.01
CA ALA A 382 20.29 -19.01 6.72
C ALA A 382 19.09 -19.29 7.64
N GLY A 383 18.62 -20.54 7.77
CA GLY A 383 17.54 -20.95 8.67
C GLY A 383 16.13 -20.53 8.21
N MET A 384 15.96 -20.22 6.93
CA MET A 384 14.66 -19.93 6.33
C MET A 384 14.09 -21.18 5.64
N LYS A 385 12.78 -21.15 5.37
CA LYS A 385 12.04 -22.28 4.81
C LYS A 385 11.37 -21.97 3.47
N TYR A 386 10.99 -20.71 3.28
CA TYR A 386 10.10 -20.29 2.21
C TYR A 386 10.75 -19.22 1.34
N PHE A 387 10.33 -19.14 0.09
CA PHE A 387 10.73 -18.10 -0.85
C PHE A 387 9.51 -17.53 -1.57
N ILE A 388 9.42 -16.21 -1.66
CA ILE A 388 8.33 -15.54 -2.40
C ILE A 388 8.92 -14.46 -3.30
N THR A 389 8.40 -14.42 -4.53
CA THR A 389 8.68 -13.35 -5.50
C THR A 389 7.50 -13.16 -6.44
N HIS A 390 7.44 -12.04 -7.16
CA HIS A 390 6.54 -11.89 -8.31
C HIS A 390 7.30 -11.75 -9.64
N LYS A 391 8.61 -11.44 -9.61
CA LYS A 391 9.35 -11.04 -10.81
C LYS A 391 9.37 -12.11 -11.90
N MET A 392 9.23 -13.38 -11.53
CA MET A 392 9.15 -14.48 -12.50
C MET A 392 7.90 -14.43 -13.38
N SER A 393 6.84 -13.73 -12.96
CA SER A 393 5.65 -13.48 -13.76
C SER A 393 5.87 -12.42 -14.86
N TRP A 394 7.00 -11.71 -14.85
CA TRP A 394 7.39 -10.74 -15.87
C TRP A 394 8.25 -11.33 -16.99
N ASN A 395 8.34 -12.66 -17.07
CA ASN A 395 9.03 -13.31 -18.18
C ASN A 395 8.39 -12.92 -19.52
N GLN A 396 9.24 -12.55 -20.49
CA GLN A 396 8.81 -12.02 -21.77
C GLN A 396 8.20 -13.09 -22.69
N TYR A 397 8.69 -14.33 -22.61
CA TYR A 397 8.29 -15.40 -23.53
C TYR A 397 7.58 -16.53 -22.81
N ASN A 398 8.10 -16.97 -21.65
CA ASN A 398 7.59 -18.15 -20.96
C ASN A 398 6.98 -17.82 -19.60
N GLN A 399 5.69 -18.11 -19.44
CA GLN A 399 5.07 -18.11 -18.11
C GLN A 399 5.59 -19.31 -17.29
N MET A 400 5.91 -19.09 -16.02
CA MET A 400 6.23 -20.20 -15.12
C MET A 400 5.07 -21.22 -15.09
N PRO A 401 5.36 -22.53 -15.17
CA PRO A 401 4.32 -23.54 -15.30
C PRO A 401 3.45 -23.65 -14.04
N ASN A 402 4.03 -23.36 -12.87
CA ASN A 402 3.41 -23.46 -11.56
C ASN A 402 3.76 -22.23 -10.73
N GLN A 403 2.86 -21.85 -9.83
CA GLN A 403 3.04 -20.72 -8.92
C GLN A 403 3.46 -21.16 -7.53
N ILE A 404 3.02 -22.33 -7.08
CA ILE A 404 3.45 -22.93 -5.81
C ILE A 404 4.23 -24.20 -6.13
N LEU A 405 5.49 -24.28 -5.69
CA LEU A 405 6.40 -25.37 -6.06
C LEU A 405 7.54 -25.55 -5.06
N TRP A 406 8.21 -26.71 -5.12
CA TRP A 406 9.50 -26.93 -4.48
C TRP A 406 10.64 -26.49 -5.40
N TRP A 407 11.37 -25.44 -5.01
CA TRP A 407 12.55 -25.01 -5.74
C TRP A 407 13.78 -25.77 -5.25
N GLN A 408 14.39 -26.55 -6.14
CA GLN A 408 15.55 -27.38 -5.84
C GLN A 408 16.84 -26.73 -6.34
N GLY A 409 17.77 -26.53 -5.40
CA GLY A 409 19.13 -26.04 -5.65
C GLY A 409 20.07 -27.09 -6.23
N LEU A 410 21.27 -26.64 -6.60
CA LEU A 410 22.35 -27.47 -7.17
C LEU A 410 22.68 -28.73 -6.36
N ASP A 411 22.57 -28.65 -5.03
CA ASP A 411 22.91 -29.70 -4.08
C ASP A 411 21.72 -30.60 -3.70
N GLY A 412 20.56 -30.38 -4.32
CA GLY A 412 19.31 -31.07 -3.99
C GLY A 412 18.51 -30.43 -2.84
N THR A 413 19.01 -29.36 -2.21
CA THR A 413 18.26 -28.61 -1.19
C THR A 413 16.97 -28.04 -1.79
N ARG A 414 15.85 -28.19 -1.08
CA ARG A 414 14.53 -27.69 -1.53
C ARG A 414 14.01 -26.58 -0.62
N VAL A 415 13.41 -25.57 -1.25
CA VAL A 415 12.71 -24.45 -0.60
C VAL A 415 11.32 -24.32 -1.20
N LEU A 416 10.29 -24.22 -0.35
CA LEU A 416 8.92 -24.03 -0.81
C LEU A 416 8.77 -22.59 -1.33
N THR A 417 8.40 -22.47 -2.60
CA THR A 417 8.38 -21.21 -3.34
C THR A 417 6.97 -20.85 -3.79
N HIS A 418 6.59 -19.57 -3.65
CA HIS A 418 5.39 -19.01 -4.24
C HIS A 418 5.70 -17.84 -5.21
N PHE A 419 5.09 -17.86 -6.39
CA PHE A 419 5.05 -16.73 -7.32
C PHE A 419 3.71 -16.00 -7.25
N LEU A 420 3.73 -14.70 -6.92
CA LEU A 420 2.50 -13.91 -6.80
C LEU A 420 1.72 -13.87 -8.12
N THR A 421 0.39 -13.99 -8.03
CA THR A 421 -0.56 -14.06 -9.16
C THR A 421 -1.42 -12.82 -9.35
N THR A 422 -1.35 -11.84 -8.45
CA THR A 422 -2.13 -10.60 -8.53
C THR A 422 -1.87 -9.92 -9.86
N PRO A 423 -2.87 -9.79 -10.75
CA PRO A 423 -2.65 -9.26 -12.09
C PRO A 423 -2.14 -7.81 -12.01
N SER A 424 -1.25 -7.47 -12.92
CA SER A 424 -0.91 -6.09 -13.23
C SER A 424 -1.20 -5.84 -14.69
N GLY A 425 -1.89 -4.76 -15.03
CA GLY A 425 -2.03 -4.35 -16.42
C GLY A 425 -0.66 -4.00 -16.99
N SER A 426 -0.24 -4.67 -18.07
CA SER A 426 0.94 -4.28 -18.85
C SER A 426 0.64 -4.45 -20.33
N GLU A 427 0.94 -3.43 -21.12
CA GLU A 427 0.85 -3.52 -22.59
C GLU A 427 1.97 -4.40 -23.18
N TYR A 428 3.05 -4.61 -22.43
CA TYR A 428 4.26 -5.28 -22.91
C TYR A 428 4.44 -6.71 -22.40
N LEU A 429 3.80 -7.04 -21.27
CA LEU A 429 3.95 -8.34 -20.61
C LEU A 429 2.58 -9.00 -20.43
N PRO A 430 2.31 -10.12 -21.12
CA PRO A 430 0.97 -10.72 -21.14
C PRO A 430 0.53 -11.35 -19.81
N TYR A 431 1.46 -11.61 -18.89
CA TYR A 431 1.21 -12.31 -17.63
C TYR A 431 1.76 -11.55 -16.42
N SER A 432 2.02 -10.25 -16.56
CA SER A 432 2.62 -9.48 -15.48
C SER A 432 1.75 -9.48 -14.23
N THR A 433 2.40 -9.59 -13.08
CA THR A 433 1.78 -9.49 -11.77
C THR A 433 2.43 -8.36 -10.97
N THR A 434 1.76 -7.91 -9.92
CA THR A 434 2.20 -6.81 -9.06
C THR A 434 2.24 -7.23 -7.59
N TYR A 435 3.12 -6.57 -6.81
CA TYR A 435 3.03 -6.52 -5.36
C TYR A 435 2.46 -5.18 -4.84
N ASN A 436 2.20 -4.23 -5.74
CA ASN A 436 1.59 -2.93 -5.48
C ASN A 436 0.08 -2.97 -5.78
N GLY A 437 -0.64 -3.97 -5.26
CA GLY A 437 -2.07 -4.12 -5.50
C GLY A 437 -2.93 -3.13 -4.71
N GLU A 438 -4.18 -2.98 -5.13
CA GLU A 438 -5.21 -2.11 -4.53
C GLU A 438 -6.35 -2.90 -3.85
N VAL A 439 -6.29 -4.23 -3.91
CA VAL A 439 -7.35 -5.14 -3.44
C VAL A 439 -8.69 -4.84 -4.12
N SER A 440 -8.64 -4.49 -5.41
CA SER A 440 -9.85 -4.34 -6.23
C SER A 440 -10.47 -5.71 -6.52
N ALA A 441 -11.75 -5.74 -6.91
CA ALA A 441 -12.38 -6.98 -7.35
C ALA A 441 -11.63 -7.56 -8.57
N LEU A 442 -11.22 -6.72 -9.53
CA LEU A 442 -10.41 -7.17 -10.66
C LEU A 442 -9.17 -7.96 -10.23
N GLU A 443 -8.43 -7.43 -9.26
CA GLU A 443 -7.22 -8.08 -8.73
C GLU A 443 -7.54 -9.35 -7.96
N VAL A 444 -8.57 -9.36 -7.12
CA VAL A 444 -8.95 -10.51 -6.30
C VAL A 444 -9.44 -11.67 -7.17
N PHE A 445 -10.31 -11.40 -8.16
CA PHE A 445 -10.72 -12.39 -9.14
C PHE A 445 -9.54 -12.83 -10.01
N GLY A 446 -8.73 -11.89 -10.48
CA GLY A 446 -7.56 -12.16 -11.31
C GLY A 446 -6.49 -13.00 -10.61
N THR A 447 -6.29 -12.82 -9.31
CA THR A 447 -5.37 -13.62 -8.48
C THR A 447 -5.71 -15.10 -8.56
N TRP A 448 -7.00 -15.44 -8.47
CA TRP A 448 -7.50 -16.80 -8.66
C TRP A 448 -7.45 -17.25 -10.13
N GLN A 449 -7.86 -16.40 -11.07
CA GLN A 449 -7.87 -16.73 -12.49
C GLN A 449 -6.47 -17.08 -13.02
N ASN A 450 -5.46 -16.30 -12.61
CA ASN A 450 -4.06 -16.48 -13.01
C ASN A 450 -3.38 -17.71 -12.38
N PHE A 451 -3.89 -18.19 -11.25
CA PHE A 451 -3.34 -19.37 -10.58
C PHE A 451 -3.64 -20.64 -11.37
N ARG A 452 -2.61 -21.44 -11.69
CA ARG A 452 -2.76 -22.59 -12.58
C ARG A 452 -3.14 -23.89 -11.86
N GLN A 453 -2.77 -24.03 -10.59
CA GLN A 453 -2.88 -25.29 -9.84
C GLN A 453 -4.20 -25.37 -9.05
N LYS A 454 -5.32 -25.00 -9.68
CA LYS A 454 -6.64 -24.85 -9.03
C LYS A 454 -7.18 -26.17 -8.46
N GLU A 455 -6.74 -27.29 -9.02
CA GLU A 455 -7.03 -28.64 -8.55
C GLU A 455 -6.26 -29.04 -7.28
N THR A 456 -5.20 -28.30 -6.95
CA THR A 456 -4.29 -28.63 -5.85
C THR A 456 -4.52 -27.74 -4.63
N TYR A 457 -4.83 -26.45 -4.82
CA TYR A 457 -4.92 -25.48 -3.74
C TYR A 457 -5.90 -24.35 -4.06
N ASN A 458 -6.55 -23.79 -3.04
CA ASN A 458 -7.56 -22.72 -3.21
C ASN A 458 -7.44 -21.56 -2.20
N GLU A 459 -6.35 -21.50 -1.42
CA GLU A 459 -5.96 -20.30 -0.67
C GLU A 459 -4.78 -19.63 -1.38
N LEU A 460 -4.93 -18.38 -1.82
CA LEU A 460 -3.87 -17.62 -2.48
C LEU A 460 -3.58 -16.34 -1.71
N THR A 461 -2.66 -15.54 -2.21
CA THR A 461 -2.38 -14.24 -1.63
C THR A 461 -2.38 -13.14 -2.67
N THR A 462 -2.83 -11.95 -2.25
CA THR A 462 -2.60 -10.69 -2.94
C THR A 462 -1.78 -9.77 -2.05
N VAL A 463 -0.81 -9.07 -2.64
CA VAL A 463 0.00 -8.08 -1.91
C VAL A 463 -0.48 -6.70 -2.30
N TYR A 464 -0.68 -5.84 -1.31
CA TYR A 464 -1.29 -4.53 -1.51
C TYR A 464 -0.57 -3.41 -0.78
N GLY A 465 -0.72 -2.21 -1.33
CA GLY A 465 -0.06 -0.99 -0.88
C GLY A 465 0.78 -0.39 -2.00
N TYR A 466 0.94 0.93 -1.98
CA TYR A 466 1.82 1.60 -2.93
C TYR A 466 3.27 1.39 -2.51
N GLY A 467 4.10 0.94 -3.45
CA GLY A 467 5.52 0.64 -3.25
C GLY A 467 6.41 1.37 -4.25
N ASP A 468 7.54 0.74 -4.58
CA ASP A 468 8.69 1.26 -5.34
C ASP A 468 9.40 2.41 -4.61
N GLY A 469 8.66 3.38 -4.08
CA GLY A 469 9.15 4.49 -3.26
C GLY A 469 8.41 4.70 -1.95
N GLY A 470 7.68 3.69 -1.47
CA GLY A 470 6.86 3.76 -0.26
C GLY A 470 5.45 4.30 -0.49
N GLY A 471 4.85 4.84 0.58
CA GLY A 471 3.43 5.20 0.66
C GLY A 471 2.65 4.15 1.44
N GLY A 472 2.70 2.89 0.98
CA GLY A 472 2.10 1.74 1.64
C GLY A 472 0.58 1.62 1.42
N PRO A 473 -0.08 0.77 2.22
CA PRO A 473 -1.53 0.57 2.16
C PRO A 473 -2.34 1.85 2.40
N THR A 474 -3.51 1.96 1.78
CA THR A 474 -4.47 3.04 2.03
C THR A 474 -5.69 2.56 2.82
N ARG A 475 -6.44 3.50 3.38
CA ARG A 475 -7.75 3.24 3.99
C ARG A 475 -8.71 2.53 3.03
N GLU A 476 -8.74 2.94 1.78
CA GLU A 476 -9.63 2.35 0.76
C GLU A 476 -9.32 0.88 0.50
N MET A 477 -8.04 0.49 0.46
CA MET A 477 -7.62 -0.91 0.35
C MET A 477 -8.12 -1.74 1.55
N LEU A 478 -8.03 -1.20 2.77
CA LEU A 478 -8.50 -1.87 3.98
C LEU A 478 -10.02 -1.99 4.03
N GLU A 479 -10.75 -0.96 3.60
CA GLU A 479 -12.20 -1.02 3.43
C GLU A 479 -12.60 -2.09 2.40
N ASN A 480 -11.86 -2.20 1.28
CA ASN A 480 -12.10 -3.25 0.29
C ASN A 480 -11.94 -4.65 0.90
N ILE A 481 -10.90 -4.88 1.71
CA ILE A 481 -10.70 -6.14 2.43
C ILE A 481 -11.91 -6.44 3.33
N GLU A 482 -12.39 -5.46 4.11
CA GLU A 482 -13.56 -5.64 4.98
C GLU A 482 -14.83 -6.00 4.21
N GLN A 483 -15.09 -5.34 3.07
CA GLN A 483 -16.25 -5.61 2.23
C GLN A 483 -16.16 -6.95 1.49
N LEU A 484 -14.94 -7.43 1.19
CA LEU A 484 -14.69 -8.68 0.47
C LEU A 484 -14.57 -9.92 1.38
N LYS A 485 -14.64 -9.77 2.72
CA LYS A 485 -14.56 -10.88 3.69
C LYS A 485 -15.48 -12.06 3.34
N CYS A 486 -16.69 -11.78 2.89
CA CYS A 486 -17.68 -12.80 2.51
C CYS A 486 -18.60 -12.34 1.38
N HIS A 487 -18.07 -11.59 0.40
CA HIS A 487 -18.90 -11.00 -0.65
C HIS A 487 -19.43 -12.07 -1.62
N PRO A 488 -20.75 -12.13 -1.90
CA PRO A 488 -21.34 -13.11 -2.81
C PRO A 488 -20.69 -13.11 -4.20
N GLY A 489 -20.41 -14.30 -4.71
CA GLY A 489 -19.78 -14.53 -6.02
C GLY A 489 -18.28 -14.19 -6.09
N ALA A 490 -17.69 -13.56 -5.08
CA ALA A 490 -16.28 -13.22 -5.04
C ALA A 490 -15.47 -14.21 -4.15
N PRO A 491 -14.16 -14.35 -4.36
CA PRO A 491 -13.26 -14.95 -3.38
C PRO A 491 -13.37 -14.26 -2.01
N ARG A 492 -13.20 -15.00 -0.92
CA ARG A 492 -13.16 -14.47 0.44
C ARG A 492 -11.80 -13.83 0.69
N VAL A 493 -11.79 -12.57 1.12
CA VAL A 493 -10.54 -11.86 1.39
C VAL A 493 -10.36 -11.66 2.89
N ARG A 494 -9.16 -11.93 3.41
CA ARG A 494 -8.79 -11.64 4.80
C ARG A 494 -7.39 -11.06 4.88
N SER A 495 -7.15 -10.17 5.83
CA SER A 495 -5.80 -9.82 6.23
C SER A 495 -5.06 -11.04 6.76
N GLY A 496 -3.74 -11.07 6.60
CA GLY A 496 -2.90 -12.11 7.18
C GLY A 496 -1.42 -11.76 7.09
N THR A 497 -0.59 -12.68 7.56
CA THR A 497 0.88 -12.57 7.48
C THR A 497 1.42 -13.52 6.42
N VAL A 498 2.62 -13.22 5.94
CA VAL A 498 3.32 -14.07 4.97
C VAL A 498 3.67 -15.42 5.59
N ARG A 499 4.08 -15.42 6.87
CA ARG A 499 4.35 -16.64 7.63
C ARG A 499 3.15 -17.59 7.64
N GLU A 500 2.00 -17.12 8.09
CA GLU A 500 0.79 -17.95 8.23
C GLU A 500 0.37 -18.55 6.89
N TYR A 501 0.44 -17.74 5.83
CA TYR A 501 0.11 -18.19 4.48
C TYR A 501 1.04 -19.32 4.00
N MET A 502 2.37 -19.15 4.14
CA MET A 502 3.32 -20.17 3.70
C MET A 502 3.28 -21.44 4.56
N GLU A 503 3.05 -21.31 5.86
CA GLU A 503 2.89 -22.47 6.76
C GLU A 503 1.62 -23.28 6.41
N ARG A 504 0.54 -22.64 5.98
CA ARG A 504 -0.67 -23.34 5.50
C ARG A 504 -0.42 -24.11 4.21
N ILE A 505 0.27 -23.51 3.24
CA ILE A 505 0.67 -24.23 2.01
C ILE A 505 1.51 -25.46 2.36
N GLU A 506 2.51 -25.30 3.24
CA GLU A 506 3.38 -26.42 3.66
C GLU A 506 2.55 -27.55 4.29
N ASN A 507 1.58 -27.22 5.13
CA ASN A 507 0.78 -28.23 5.82
C ASN A 507 -0.26 -28.93 4.92
N GLU A 508 -0.82 -28.23 3.94
CA GLU A 508 -1.98 -28.71 3.17
C GLU A 508 -1.61 -29.25 1.78
N ALA A 509 -0.55 -28.73 1.17
CA ALA A 509 -0.24 -29.00 -0.24
C ALA A 509 1.18 -29.52 -0.49
N ALA A 510 2.12 -29.44 0.47
CA ALA A 510 3.54 -29.75 0.24
C ALA A 510 3.83 -31.04 -0.54
N ASP A 511 3.09 -32.12 -0.26
CA ASP A 511 3.30 -33.44 -0.85
C ASP A 511 2.82 -33.56 -2.31
N THR A 512 1.98 -32.64 -2.78
CA THR A 512 1.41 -32.65 -4.14
C THR A 512 2.09 -31.63 -5.07
N LEU A 513 2.99 -30.80 -4.54
CA LEU A 513 3.63 -29.74 -5.30
C LEU A 513 4.72 -30.26 -6.25
N PRO A 514 4.84 -29.66 -7.45
CA PRO A 514 5.90 -29.99 -8.39
C PRO A 514 7.26 -29.48 -7.91
N VAL A 515 8.33 -30.04 -8.45
CA VAL A 515 9.70 -29.61 -8.19
C VAL A 515 10.24 -28.85 -9.41
N TRP A 516 10.72 -27.62 -9.20
CA TRP A 516 11.55 -26.92 -10.18
C TRP A 516 13.02 -27.14 -9.85
N ASN A 517 13.74 -27.86 -10.72
CA ASN A 517 15.16 -28.10 -10.56
C ASN A 517 15.96 -27.25 -11.55
N GLY A 518 16.45 -26.11 -11.08
CA GLY A 518 17.21 -25.18 -11.91
C GLY A 518 17.21 -23.77 -11.37
N GLU A 519 17.89 -22.89 -12.11
CA GLU A 519 17.83 -21.45 -11.92
C GLU A 519 16.41 -20.92 -12.19
N PHE A 520 16.02 -19.85 -11.52
CA PHE A 520 14.90 -19.02 -11.97
C PHE A 520 15.43 -17.94 -12.89
N TYR A 521 15.64 -18.32 -14.15
CA TYR A 521 16.12 -17.43 -15.18
C TYR A 521 15.05 -16.41 -15.56
N PHE A 522 15.33 -15.13 -15.30
CA PHE A 522 14.43 -14.03 -15.63
C PHE A 522 14.65 -13.56 -17.07
N GLU A 523 13.63 -13.72 -17.91
CA GLU A 523 13.75 -13.51 -19.37
C GLU A 523 13.73 -12.03 -19.79
N TYR A 524 13.71 -11.12 -18.81
CA TYR A 524 13.63 -9.68 -19.01
C TYR A 524 14.79 -8.94 -18.30
N HIS A 525 14.90 -7.62 -18.48
CA HIS A 525 15.94 -6.77 -17.85
C HIS A 525 17.42 -7.23 -18.01
N ARG A 526 17.76 -8.07 -19.00
CA ARG A 526 19.12 -8.61 -19.20
C ARG A 526 20.23 -7.56 -19.33
N GLY A 527 19.90 -6.34 -19.76
CA GLY A 527 20.85 -5.22 -19.83
C GLY A 527 21.43 -4.82 -18.46
N THR A 528 20.77 -5.19 -17.36
CA THR A 528 21.23 -4.92 -15.99
C THR A 528 22.55 -5.63 -15.66
N TYR A 529 22.89 -6.73 -16.34
CA TYR A 529 24.15 -7.44 -16.11
C TYR A 529 25.38 -6.65 -16.59
N THR A 530 25.23 -5.77 -17.59
CA THR A 530 26.35 -5.03 -18.21
C THR A 530 26.31 -3.53 -17.94
N SER A 531 25.14 -2.94 -17.76
CA SER A 531 25.00 -1.52 -17.44
C SER A 531 25.69 -1.16 -16.11
N GLN A 532 26.03 0.12 -15.91
CA GLN A 532 26.73 0.58 -14.69
C GLN A 532 28.02 -0.22 -14.37
N ALA A 533 28.80 -0.57 -15.39
CA ALA A 533 30.02 -1.38 -15.27
C ALA A 533 31.04 -0.84 -14.26
N ARG A 534 31.14 0.50 -14.13
CA ARG A 534 31.98 1.14 -13.12
C ARG A 534 31.59 0.70 -11.71
N ASN A 535 30.31 0.70 -11.37
CA ASN A 535 29.83 0.32 -10.04
C ASN A 535 30.03 -1.17 -9.79
N LYS A 536 29.72 -2.02 -10.78
CA LYS A 536 29.96 -3.47 -10.68
C LYS A 536 31.42 -3.82 -10.46
N ARG A 537 32.35 -3.16 -11.17
CA ARG A 537 33.79 -3.33 -10.97
C ARG A 537 34.23 -2.90 -9.57
N HIS A 538 33.74 -1.78 -9.07
CA HIS A 538 34.06 -1.33 -7.71
C HIS A 538 33.47 -2.27 -6.66
N ASN A 539 32.22 -2.72 -6.81
CA ASN A 539 31.62 -3.72 -5.94
C ASN A 539 32.50 -4.96 -5.88
N ARG A 540 32.86 -5.54 -7.03
CA ARG A 540 33.70 -6.74 -7.08
C ARG A 540 35.08 -6.54 -6.44
N LYS A 541 35.70 -5.37 -6.63
CA LYS A 541 36.96 -5.04 -5.95
C LYS A 541 36.78 -4.94 -4.44
N SER A 542 35.70 -4.32 -3.98
CA SER A 542 35.38 -4.23 -2.55
C SER A 542 35.13 -5.61 -1.95
N GLU A 543 34.41 -6.49 -2.63
CA GLU A 543 34.23 -7.89 -2.21
C GLU A 543 35.58 -8.59 -2.00
N VAL A 544 36.51 -8.43 -2.94
CA VAL A 544 37.85 -9.02 -2.85
C VAL A 544 38.69 -8.40 -1.74
N LEU A 545 38.52 -7.10 -1.45
CA LEU A 545 39.25 -6.41 -0.38
C LEU A 545 38.72 -6.71 1.02
N LEU A 546 37.44 -7.10 1.14
CA LEU A 546 36.79 -7.48 2.40
C LEU A 546 37.00 -8.95 2.77
N HIS A 547 37.43 -9.78 1.82
CA HIS A 547 37.78 -11.18 2.00
C HIS A 547 39.26 -11.31 2.33
#